data_AF-A0A968YY73-F1
#
_entry.id   AF-A0A968YY73-F1
#
_cell.length_a   1.000
_cell.length_b   1.000
_cell.length_c   1.000
_cell.angle_alpha   90.00
_cell.angle_beta   90.00
_cell.angle_gamma   90.00
#
_symmetry.space_group_name_H-M   'P 1'
#
loop_
_entity.id
_entity.type
_entity.pdbx_description
1 polymer ?
#
loop_
_entity_poly.entity_id
_entity_poly.type
_entity_poly.pdbx_seq_one_letter_code
_entity_poly.pdbx_strand_id
1 'polypeptide(L)'
;MLRGITYSSLENFQGAISDFNQVIQLMPNSFEAYFGRGLAYQYQKNYRQALSDYDYARRLKTNFIQKTGKIEILKNMGIITYEVGSKDEALRLFERIHKHKEGRNHLSSNFALAVALSAKGQKQESFELAKSVLNSDKDYSSVDFLKKKQLWGNRFINDAQKFLSRSDIKALIQ
;
A
#
# COMPACT_ATOMS: atom_id res chain seq x y z
N MET A 1 -10.52 -3.48 -16.80
CA MET A 1 -9.07 -3.15 -16.78
C MET A 1 -8.89 -1.89 -15.95
N LEU A 2 -8.41 -2.01 -14.70
CA LEU A 2 -8.07 -0.84 -13.85
C LEU A 2 -6.59 -0.48 -14.04
N ARG A 3 -6.21 -0.14 -15.27
CA ARG A 3 -4.95 0.53 -15.60
C ARG A 3 -5.33 1.82 -16.30
N GLY A 4 -5.55 2.88 -15.52
CA GLY A 4 -5.98 4.15 -16.08
C GLY A 4 -6.77 5.04 -15.13
N ILE A 5 -6.51 5.03 -13.83
CA ILE A 5 -6.88 6.19 -13.01
C ILE A 5 -5.80 7.23 -13.30
N THR A 6 -6.05 7.98 -14.36
CA THR A 6 -5.27 9.13 -14.84
C THR A 6 -5.15 10.16 -13.73
N TYR A 7 -3.99 10.84 -13.67
CA TYR A 7 -3.69 11.89 -12.70
C TYR A 7 -4.77 12.98 -12.58
N SER A 8 -5.66 13.18 -13.57
CA SER A 8 -6.77 14.13 -13.47
C SER A 8 -7.88 13.70 -12.50
N SER A 9 -8.01 12.40 -12.16
CA SER A 9 -8.93 11.94 -11.12
C SER A 9 -8.41 12.21 -9.70
N LEU A 10 -7.12 12.53 -9.56
CA LEU A 10 -6.50 12.87 -8.27
C LEU A 10 -6.82 14.31 -7.81
N GLU A 11 -7.45 15.15 -8.64
CA GLU A 11 -7.77 16.52 -8.25
C GLU A 11 -9.22 16.68 -7.73
N ASN A 12 -10.09 15.69 -7.98
CA ASN A 12 -11.47 15.71 -7.48
C ASN A 12 -11.81 14.51 -6.59
N PHE A 13 -11.05 14.33 -5.51
CA PHE A 13 -11.37 13.30 -4.52
C PHE A 13 -12.75 13.49 -3.89
N GLN A 14 -13.21 14.73 -3.73
CA GLN A 14 -14.53 15.01 -3.16
C GLN A 14 -15.67 14.55 -4.09
N GLY A 15 -15.54 14.80 -5.39
CA GLY A 15 -16.44 14.27 -6.42
C GLY A 15 -16.43 12.74 -6.45
N ALA A 16 -15.24 12.13 -6.44
CA ALA A 16 -15.12 10.67 -6.38
C ALA A 16 -15.81 10.08 -5.13
N ILE A 17 -15.66 10.70 -3.96
CA ILE A 17 -16.36 10.29 -2.74
C ILE A 17 -17.88 10.40 -2.92
N SER A 18 -18.37 11.49 -3.51
CA SER A 18 -19.79 11.67 -3.80
C SER A 18 -20.34 10.60 -4.74
N ASP A 19 -19.62 10.30 -5.81
CA ASP A 19 -20.01 9.27 -6.78
C ASP A 19 -20.05 7.88 -6.11
N PHE A 20 -19.02 7.53 -5.33
CA PHE A 20 -19.01 6.27 -4.59
C PHE A 20 -20.12 6.20 -3.53
N ASN A 21 -20.50 7.32 -2.92
CA ASN A 21 -21.64 7.35 -2.01
C ASN A 21 -22.95 6.98 -2.73
N GLN A 22 -23.17 7.49 -3.94
CA GLN A 22 -24.33 7.12 -4.76
C GLN A 22 -24.29 5.63 -5.14
N VAL A 23 -23.13 5.12 -5.55
CA VAL A 23 -22.98 3.69 -5.86
C VAL A 23 -23.28 2.82 -4.63
N ILE A 24 -22.84 3.22 -3.44
CA ILE A 24 -23.10 2.49 -2.20
C ILE A 24 -24.58 2.52 -1.81
N GLN A 25 -25.30 3.62 -2.07
CA GLN A 25 -26.75 3.69 -1.87
C GLN A 25 -27.50 2.70 -2.76
N LEU A 26 -27.08 2.55 -4.02
CA LEU A 26 -27.70 1.65 -4.99
C LEU A 26 -27.23 0.19 -4.83
N MET A 27 -25.97 -0.01 -4.46
CA MET A 27 -25.30 -1.30 -4.33
C MET A 27 -24.49 -1.36 -3.01
N PRO A 28 -25.14 -1.64 -1.87
CA PRO A 28 -24.51 -1.57 -0.54
C PRO A 28 -23.36 -2.55 -0.30
N ASN A 29 -23.17 -3.52 -1.21
CA ASN A 29 -22.13 -4.55 -1.15
C ASN A 29 -21.14 -4.46 -2.33
N SER A 30 -21.01 -3.29 -2.97
CA SER A 30 -20.05 -3.10 -4.06
C SER A 30 -18.62 -3.00 -3.51
N PHE A 31 -17.82 -4.05 -3.72
CA PHE A 31 -16.40 -4.06 -3.35
C PHE A 31 -15.65 -2.88 -3.95
N GLU A 32 -15.88 -2.60 -5.23
CA GLU A 32 -15.23 -1.55 -6.00
C GLU A 32 -15.56 -0.16 -5.44
N ALA A 33 -16.80 0.07 -5.00
CA ALA A 33 -17.20 1.35 -4.45
C ALA A 33 -16.51 1.65 -3.10
N TYR A 34 -16.51 0.70 -2.17
CA TYR A 34 -15.80 0.88 -0.89
C TYR A 34 -14.28 0.96 -1.08
N PHE A 35 -13.70 0.13 -1.95
CA PHE A 35 -12.27 0.21 -2.24
C PHE A 35 -11.87 1.56 -2.86
N GLY A 36 -12.64 2.03 -3.84
CA GLY A 36 -12.44 3.32 -4.49
C GLY A 36 -12.61 4.50 -3.54
N ARG A 37 -13.65 4.50 -2.69
CA ARG A 37 -13.87 5.54 -1.69
C ARG A 37 -12.78 5.55 -0.62
N GLY A 38 -12.33 4.38 -0.19
CA GLY A 38 -11.20 4.22 0.72
C GLY A 38 -9.90 4.82 0.16
N LEU A 39 -9.63 4.62 -1.14
CA LEU A 39 -8.50 5.26 -1.83
C LEU A 39 -8.64 6.79 -1.82
N ALA A 40 -9.81 7.33 -2.20
CA ALA A 40 -10.04 8.77 -2.22
C ALA A 40 -9.84 9.41 -0.84
N TYR A 41 -10.35 8.78 0.22
CA TYR A 41 -10.12 9.21 1.59
C TYR A 41 -8.63 9.14 1.98
N GLN A 42 -7.91 8.08 1.59
CA GLN A 42 -6.48 7.97 1.86
C GLN A 42 -5.69 9.11 1.21
N TYR A 43 -6.00 9.48 -0.03
CA TYR A 43 -5.36 10.61 -0.71
C TYR A 43 -5.63 11.95 -0.01
N GLN A 44 -6.84 12.14 0.53
CA GLN A 44 -7.18 13.29 1.37
C GLN A 44 -6.58 13.20 2.79
N LYS A 45 -5.77 12.18 3.09
CA LYS A 45 -5.23 11.86 4.42
C LYS A 45 -6.31 11.64 5.48
N ASN A 46 -7.52 11.33 5.04
CA ASN A 46 -8.64 11.00 5.89
C ASN A 46 -8.60 9.51 6.29
N TYR A 47 -7.57 9.17 7.07
CA TYR A 47 -7.18 7.79 7.33
C TYR A 47 -8.24 6.98 8.07
N ARG A 48 -9.04 7.61 8.95
CA ARG A 48 -10.11 6.93 9.67
C ARG A 48 -11.18 6.41 8.71
N GLN A 49 -11.69 7.27 7.83
CA GLN A 49 -12.68 6.88 6.83
C GLN A 49 -12.10 5.86 5.84
N ALA A 50 -10.84 6.06 5.40
CA ALA A 50 -10.16 5.11 4.51
C ALA A 50 -10.07 3.69 5.09
N LEU A 51 -9.62 3.57 6.35
CA LEU A 51 -9.54 2.29 7.04
C LEU A 51 -10.91 1.63 7.23
N SER A 52 -11.95 2.43 7.52
CA SER A 52 -13.33 1.93 7.66
C SER A 52 -13.83 1.30 6.35
N ASP A 53 -13.65 2.00 5.24
CA ASP A 53 -14.08 1.50 3.92
C ASP A 53 -13.28 0.28 3.47
N TYR A 54 -11.97 0.28 3.72
CA TYR A 54 -11.11 -0.87 3.47
C TYR A 54 -11.50 -2.09 4.30
N ASP A 55 -11.83 -1.93 5.58
CA ASP A 55 -12.26 -3.04 6.40
C ASP A 55 -13.60 -3.63 5.90
N TYR A 56 -14.55 -2.77 5.51
CA TYR A 56 -15.81 -3.21 4.92
C TYR A 56 -15.58 -3.98 3.61
N ALA A 57 -14.84 -3.40 2.66
CA ALA A 57 -14.53 -4.03 1.37
C ALA A 57 -13.85 -5.40 1.54
N ARG A 58 -12.92 -5.52 2.50
CA ARG A 58 -12.21 -6.77 2.78
C ARG A 58 -13.13 -7.90 3.29
N ARG A 59 -14.21 -7.56 4.01
CA ARG A 59 -15.18 -8.52 4.57
C ARG A 59 -16.22 -9.02 3.58
N LEU A 60 -16.41 -8.32 2.45
CA LEU A 60 -17.35 -8.75 1.42
C LEU A 60 -16.95 -10.11 0.82
N LYS A 61 -17.96 -10.90 0.40
CA LYS A 61 -17.73 -12.13 -0.37
C LYS A 61 -17.20 -11.75 -1.74
N THR A 62 -16.07 -12.32 -2.13
CA THR A 62 -15.31 -11.84 -3.30
C THR A 62 -15.05 -12.92 -4.33
N ASN A 63 -15.21 -12.55 -5.61
CA ASN A 63 -14.74 -13.33 -6.75
C ASN A 63 -13.20 -13.21 -6.93
N PHE A 64 -12.63 -13.89 -7.92
CA PHE A 64 -11.17 -13.89 -8.14
C PHE A 64 -10.57 -12.49 -8.35
N ILE A 65 -11.23 -11.63 -9.14
CA ILE A 65 -10.77 -10.25 -9.38
C ILE A 65 -10.70 -9.49 -8.04
N GLN A 66 -11.75 -9.60 -7.23
CA GLN A 66 -11.85 -8.94 -5.94
C GLN A 66 -10.87 -9.54 -4.90
N LYS A 67 -10.47 -10.83 -5.01
CA LYS A 67 -9.38 -11.40 -4.20
C LYS A 67 -8.06 -10.66 -4.41
N THR A 68 -7.72 -10.30 -5.64
CA THR A 68 -6.50 -9.51 -5.91
C THR A 68 -6.61 -8.09 -5.32
N GLY A 69 -7.80 -7.49 -5.35
CA GLY A 69 -8.08 -6.22 -4.69
C GLY A 69 -7.92 -6.27 -3.16
N LYS A 70 -8.17 -7.41 -2.51
CA LYS A 70 -7.95 -7.56 -1.06
C LYS A 70 -6.47 -7.44 -0.67
N ILE A 71 -5.54 -7.86 -1.53
CA ILE A 71 -4.11 -7.68 -1.27
C ILE A 71 -3.74 -6.19 -1.32
N GLU A 72 -4.29 -5.45 -2.30
CA GLU A 72 -4.13 -3.99 -2.38
C GLU A 72 -4.71 -3.28 -1.16
N ILE A 73 -5.88 -3.72 -0.68
CA ILE A 73 -6.46 -3.23 0.59
C ILE A 73 -5.50 -3.46 1.76
N LEU A 74 -4.98 -4.69 1.94
CA LEU A 74 -4.06 -4.97 3.05
C LEU A 74 -2.79 -4.11 2.97
N LYS A 75 -2.27 -3.89 1.76
CA LYS A 75 -1.10 -3.02 1.54
C LYS A 75 -1.39 -1.59 1.96
N ASN A 76 -2.51 -1.03 1.49
CA ASN A 76 -2.90 0.34 1.78
C ASN A 76 -3.20 0.53 3.27
N MET A 77 -3.90 -0.41 3.91
CA MET A 77 -4.08 -0.42 5.35
C MET A 77 -2.74 -0.48 6.09
N GLY A 78 -1.79 -1.29 5.62
CA GLY A 78 -0.43 -1.36 6.17
C GLY A 78 0.31 -0.03 6.08
N ILE A 79 0.22 0.66 4.94
CA ILE A 79 0.83 1.98 4.75
C ILE A 79 0.18 3.01 5.69
N ILE A 80 -1.16 3.04 5.77
CA ILE A 80 -1.88 3.96 6.65
C ILE A 80 -1.55 3.70 8.12
N THR A 81 -1.62 2.45 8.57
CA THR A 81 -1.32 2.06 9.96
C THR A 81 0.11 2.42 10.34
N TYR A 82 1.06 2.25 9.42
CA TYR A 82 2.43 2.70 9.62
C TYR A 82 2.51 4.23 9.77
N GLU A 83 1.82 4.97 8.91
CA GLU A 83 1.83 6.44 8.89
C GLU A 83 1.25 7.04 10.19
N VAL A 84 0.18 6.45 10.72
CA VAL A 84 -0.41 6.87 12.01
C VAL A 84 0.38 6.38 13.22
N GLY A 85 1.40 5.53 13.02
CA GLY A 85 2.36 5.11 14.05
C GLY A 85 2.14 3.72 14.63
N SER A 86 1.10 3.01 14.20
CA SER A 86 0.84 1.61 14.57
C SER A 86 1.74 0.64 13.80
N LYS A 87 3.08 0.76 13.98
CA LYS A 87 4.07 0.03 13.18
C LYS A 87 3.92 -1.49 13.27
N ASP A 88 3.69 -2.05 14.46
CA ASP A 88 3.52 -3.50 14.61
C ASP A 88 2.29 -4.04 13.86
N GLU A 89 1.22 -3.26 13.78
CA GLU A 89 0.05 -3.63 12.98
C GLU A 89 0.36 -3.58 11.48
N ALA A 90 1.08 -2.55 11.04
CA ALA A 90 1.54 -2.45 9.66
C ALA A 90 2.41 -3.65 9.24
N LEU A 91 3.35 -4.07 10.09
CA LEU A 91 4.18 -5.25 9.85
C LEU A 91 3.30 -6.50 9.68
N ARG A 92 2.35 -6.75 10.60
CA ARG A 92 1.44 -7.90 10.50
C ARG A 92 0.66 -7.91 9.18
N LEU A 93 0.23 -6.75 8.70
CA LEU A 93 -0.48 -6.62 7.43
C LEU A 93 0.44 -6.94 6.24
N PHE A 94 1.67 -6.42 6.23
CA PHE A 94 2.63 -6.71 5.15
C PHE A 94 3.10 -8.17 5.16
N GLU A 95 3.37 -8.76 6.33
CA GLU A 95 3.72 -10.18 6.46
C GLU A 95 2.61 -11.09 5.94
N ARG A 96 1.34 -10.71 6.17
CA ARG A 96 0.20 -11.46 5.63
C ARG A 96 0.18 -11.46 4.11
N ILE A 97 0.58 -10.36 3.48
CA ILE A 97 0.72 -10.28 2.01
C ILE A 97 1.89 -11.14 1.56
N HIS A 98 3.04 -11.04 2.23
CA HIS A 98 4.25 -11.80 1.90
C HIS A 98 4.01 -13.32 1.92
N LYS A 99 3.21 -13.81 2.86
CA LYS A 99 2.85 -15.24 2.96
C LYS A 99 1.89 -15.73 1.87
N HIS A 100 1.23 -14.83 1.13
CA HIS A 100 0.27 -15.18 0.11
C HIS A 100 1.00 -15.61 -1.18
N LYS A 101 0.93 -16.89 -1.53
CA LYS A 101 1.70 -17.49 -2.65
C LYS A 101 1.05 -17.33 -4.03
N GLU A 102 -0.21 -16.91 -4.11
CA GLU A 102 -0.92 -16.76 -5.38
C GLU A 102 -0.52 -15.48 -6.11
N GLY A 103 0.47 -15.59 -7.01
CA GLY A 103 0.42 -14.93 -8.31
C GLY A 103 0.64 -13.42 -8.34
N ARG A 104 1.90 -13.02 -8.16
CA ARG A 104 2.62 -11.85 -8.73
C ARG A 104 3.62 -11.35 -7.69
N ASN A 105 4.81 -10.97 -8.14
CA ASN A 105 5.86 -10.40 -7.32
C ASN A 105 5.28 -9.16 -6.58
N HIS A 106 5.01 -9.27 -5.27
CA HIS A 106 4.43 -8.19 -4.46
C HIS A 106 5.50 -7.15 -4.09
N LEU A 107 6.22 -6.64 -5.09
CA LEU A 107 7.42 -5.82 -4.90
C LEU A 107 7.15 -4.63 -3.98
N SER A 108 6.02 -3.94 -4.16
CA SER A 108 5.62 -2.82 -3.30
C SER A 108 5.42 -3.21 -1.85
N SER A 109 4.64 -4.26 -1.59
CA SER A 109 4.36 -4.72 -0.22
C SER A 109 5.60 -5.34 0.44
N ASN A 110 6.42 -6.05 -0.33
CA ASN A 110 7.69 -6.61 0.14
C ASN A 110 8.70 -5.50 0.45
N PHE A 111 8.77 -4.46 -0.37
CA PHE A 111 9.63 -3.31 -0.10
C PHE A 111 9.14 -2.51 1.11
N ALA A 112 7.82 -2.33 1.23
CA ALA A 112 7.22 -1.74 2.43
C ALA A 112 7.57 -2.55 3.70
N LEU A 113 7.47 -3.88 3.61
CA LEU A 113 7.89 -4.78 4.69
C LEU A 113 9.38 -4.63 5.00
N ALA A 114 10.25 -4.58 3.99
CA ALA A 114 11.68 -4.43 4.18
C ALA A 114 12.03 -3.14 4.92
N VAL A 115 11.41 -2.01 4.55
CA VAL A 115 11.55 -0.72 5.24
C VAL A 115 11.05 -0.83 6.69
N ALA A 116 9.88 -1.42 6.90
CA ALA A 116 9.27 -1.55 8.22
C ALA A 116 10.09 -2.46 9.17
N LEU A 117 10.61 -3.59 8.67
CA LEU A 117 11.52 -4.49 9.39
C LEU A 117 12.83 -3.78 9.75
N SER A 118 13.38 -2.97 8.82
CA SER A 118 14.56 -2.15 9.12
C SER A 118 14.28 -1.18 10.27
N ALA A 119 13.12 -0.52 10.26
CA ALA A 119 12.75 0.43 11.31
C ALA A 119 12.55 -0.24 12.68
N LYS A 120 12.23 -1.55 12.70
CA LYS A 120 12.14 -2.38 13.91
C LYS A 120 13.48 -2.97 14.37
N GLY A 121 14.54 -2.81 13.58
CA GLY A 121 15.87 -3.35 13.88
C GLY A 121 16.11 -4.77 13.36
N GLN A 122 15.17 -5.37 12.62
CA GLN A 122 15.31 -6.69 12.01
C GLN A 122 16.13 -6.61 10.71
N LYS A 123 17.43 -6.31 10.86
CA LYS A 123 18.30 -5.92 9.74
C LYS A 123 18.51 -7.01 8.68
N GLN A 124 18.64 -8.27 9.08
CA GLN A 124 18.94 -9.37 8.15
C GLN A 124 17.75 -9.67 7.23
N GLU A 125 16.57 -9.88 7.80
CA GLU A 125 15.34 -10.17 7.04
C GLU A 125 14.99 -8.99 6.12
N SER A 126 15.12 -7.78 6.63
CA SER A 126 14.97 -6.54 5.86
C SER A 126 15.89 -6.49 4.64
N PHE A 127 17.17 -6.87 4.81
CA PHE A 127 18.15 -6.86 3.73
C PHE A 127 17.81 -7.89 2.63
N GLU A 128 17.52 -9.13 3.00
CA GLU A 128 17.20 -10.18 2.01
C GLU A 128 15.95 -9.82 1.19
N LEU A 129 14.95 -9.25 1.84
CA LEU A 129 13.73 -8.83 1.17
C LEU A 129 13.97 -7.65 0.23
N ALA A 130 14.75 -6.65 0.65
CA ALA A 130 15.13 -5.54 -0.21
C ALA A 130 16.00 -5.98 -1.39
N LYS A 131 16.94 -6.90 -1.18
CA LYS A 131 17.75 -7.49 -2.26
C LYS A 131 16.87 -8.18 -3.30
N SER A 132 15.91 -8.98 -2.86
CA SER A 132 14.94 -9.62 -3.77
C SER A 132 14.15 -8.60 -4.59
N VAL A 133 13.69 -7.52 -3.95
CA VAL A 133 12.93 -6.47 -4.64
C VAL A 133 13.79 -5.67 -5.62
N LEU A 134 14.94 -5.15 -5.17
CA LEU A 134 15.81 -4.28 -5.98
C LEU A 134 16.45 -5.02 -7.16
N ASN A 135 16.69 -6.33 -7.03
CA ASN A 135 17.10 -7.18 -8.14
C ASN A 135 15.98 -7.35 -9.18
N SER A 136 14.72 -7.33 -8.76
CA SER A 136 13.56 -7.46 -9.66
C SER A 136 13.20 -6.13 -10.32
N ASP A 137 13.27 -5.03 -9.57
CA ASP A 137 12.89 -3.70 -10.02
C ASP A 137 13.68 -2.63 -9.25
N LYS A 138 14.63 -1.99 -9.96
CA LYS A 138 15.50 -0.96 -9.39
C LYS A 138 14.76 0.34 -9.09
N ASP A 139 13.56 0.57 -9.62
CA ASP A 139 12.80 1.81 -9.35
C ASP A 139 12.45 1.97 -7.87
N TYR A 140 12.40 0.88 -7.11
CA TYR A 140 12.19 0.90 -5.66
C TYR A 140 13.37 1.55 -4.88
N SER A 141 14.52 1.76 -5.52
CA SER A 141 15.61 2.58 -4.96
C SER A 141 15.34 4.08 -5.02
N SER A 142 14.33 4.52 -5.79
CA SER A 142 13.99 5.92 -5.99
C SER A 142 12.90 6.38 -5.03
N VAL A 143 13.24 7.33 -4.16
CA VAL A 143 12.28 8.00 -3.27
C VAL A 143 11.14 8.64 -4.05
N ASP A 144 11.43 9.22 -5.21
CA ASP A 144 10.42 9.84 -6.06
C ASP A 144 9.43 8.82 -6.61
N PHE A 145 9.90 7.64 -7.00
CA PHE A 145 9.04 6.53 -7.40
C PHE A 145 8.14 6.10 -6.23
N LEU A 146 8.72 5.88 -5.05
CA LEU A 146 7.97 5.49 -3.85
C LEU A 146 6.88 6.51 -3.50
N LYS A 147 7.22 7.80 -3.54
CA LYS A 147 6.29 8.90 -3.23
C LYS A 147 5.16 9.02 -4.26
N LYS A 148 5.48 8.95 -5.56
CA LYS A 148 4.52 9.22 -6.64
C LYS A 148 3.67 8.00 -7.03
N LYS A 149 4.16 6.78 -6.80
CA LYS A 149 3.53 5.56 -7.31
C LYS A 149 3.00 4.60 -6.24
N GLN A 150 3.43 4.73 -4.98
CA GLN A 150 3.13 3.74 -3.94
C GLN A 150 2.20 4.22 -2.81
N LEU A 151 1.71 5.47 -2.87
CA LEU A 151 0.83 6.06 -1.84
C LEU A 151 1.46 6.17 -0.45
N TRP A 152 2.79 6.18 -0.37
CA TRP A 152 3.50 6.25 0.90
C TRP A 152 3.40 7.65 1.51
N GLY A 153 3.02 7.69 2.79
CA GLY A 153 2.96 8.90 3.58
C GLY A 153 4.36 9.41 3.98
N ASN A 154 4.40 10.57 4.64
CA ASN A 154 5.65 11.24 4.97
C ASN A 154 6.51 10.41 5.92
N ARG A 155 5.91 9.79 6.95
CA ARG A 155 6.64 8.94 7.91
C ARG A 155 7.26 7.75 7.21
N PHE A 156 6.49 7.10 6.33
CA PHE A 156 6.97 5.95 5.58
C PHE A 156 8.14 6.33 4.65
N ILE A 157 8.00 7.43 3.92
CA ILE A 157 9.05 7.95 3.03
C ILE A 157 10.32 8.30 3.80
N ASN A 158 10.21 8.92 4.97
CA ASN A 158 11.37 9.27 5.80
C ASN A 158 12.15 8.02 6.25
N ASP A 159 11.44 6.96 6.66
CA ASP A 159 12.09 5.71 7.06
C ASP A 159 12.67 4.96 5.84
N ALA A 160 12.03 5.06 4.67
CA ALA A 160 12.55 4.52 3.41
C ALA A 160 13.84 5.22 2.96
N GLN A 161 13.93 6.54 3.09
CA GLN A 161 15.14 7.30 2.79
C GLN A 161 16.31 6.88 3.67
N LYS A 162 16.07 6.75 4.99
CA LYS A 162 17.08 6.25 5.93
C LYS A 162 17.49 4.82 5.58
N PHE A 163 16.54 3.98 5.23
CA PHE A 163 16.78 2.60 4.82
C PHE A 163 17.67 2.51 3.58
N LEU A 164 17.31 3.22 2.52
CA LEU A 164 18.08 3.31 1.27
C LEU A 164 19.46 3.96 1.46
N SER A 165 19.64 4.72 2.53
CA SER A 165 20.92 5.37 2.85
C SER A 165 21.92 4.44 3.54
N ARG A 166 21.49 3.28 4.06
CA ARG A 166 22.37 2.30 4.71
C ARG A 166 23.41 1.76 3.73
N SER A 167 24.63 1.54 4.19
CA SER A 167 25.76 1.11 3.34
C SER A 167 25.52 -0.24 2.65
N ASP A 168 24.92 -1.19 3.36
CA ASP A 168 24.56 -2.51 2.84
C ASP A 168 23.49 -2.43 1.74
N ILE A 169 22.48 -1.57 1.91
CA ILE A 169 21.44 -1.35 0.88
C ILE A 169 21.98 -0.58 -0.32
N LYS A 170 22.82 0.44 -0.11
CA LYS A 170 23.48 1.18 -1.21
C LYS A 170 24.27 0.26 -2.14
N ALA A 171 24.94 -0.74 -1.58
CA ALA A 171 25.70 -1.72 -2.35
C ALA A 171 24.83 -2.58 -3.29
N LEU A 172 23.52 -2.65 -3.07
CA LEU A 172 22.56 -3.35 -3.94
C LEU A 172 22.10 -2.50 -5.13
N ILE A 173 22.32 -1.18 -5.08
CA ILE A 173 21.78 -0.22 -6.05
C ILE A 173 22.83 0.16 -7.11
N GLN A 174 24.11 0.03 -6.77
CA GLN A 174 25.27 0.22 -7.66
C GLN A 174 25.33 -0.87 -8.74
#